data_AF-A0A6C0I0S1-F1
#
_entry.id   AF-A0A6C0I0S1-F1
#
_cell.length_a   1.000
_cell.length_b   1.000
_cell.length_c   1.000
_cell.angle_alpha   90.00
_cell.angle_beta   90.00
_cell.angle_gamma   90.00
#
_symmetry.space_group_name_H-M   'P 1'
#
loop_
_entity.id
_entity.type
_entity.pdbx_description
1 polymer ?
#
loop_
_entity_poly.entity_id
_entity_poly.type
_entity_poly.pdbx_seq_one_letter_code
_entity_poly.pdbx_strand_id
1 'polypeptide(L)'
;MIFIFLLLIILLILLMASIIINCRYGTNFTKIGGNFTKIGGNHNRFYYTISGENNGLDFSKLRNILSEYNFHPKPISEIVHISFGTFCGDNTDCKDNYDPLFIKQHAAIKNVLNGHNAICDKTLFYKTVKKLIPIGYKYIPQTYSVEEFDSHNIDNNNVYILKKKNAAQQRGVLVFSTMGEYLEAKKELNIHKYNGIISKYITNPLTVDGKKMHLRVYILVTIQSGITRCYIYDKYKIYNAEEVYIKQDWLNPKIHISGPNSISKQYIWPDDVFRSIDAASPPEELLNNMNECFRILCQGIALSKLSHYEESYSGYHLYGADILLTDNNKVYILEVNKRPGFGWIKTFSDKNASHNLFLFILNNAVFPFLGIKRLQNPIIEVCNNGNLLPFSNLLTGLNKNILIPISDATQDEIMIAYSFRHKLQLDITNKNINIYLISQNTIIIGFLILASGNYINIFIVKEFQNYKIDAAMIALLMEMQVYINYPHILKT
;
A
#
# COMPACT_ATOMS: atom_id res chain seq x y z
N MET A 1 34.28 -15.59 40.00
CA MET A 1 33.62 -14.27 40.14
C MET A 1 34.47 -13.11 39.63
N ILE A 2 35.70 -12.91 40.14
CA ILE A 2 36.56 -11.77 39.73
C ILE A 2 36.79 -11.73 38.22
N PHE A 3 37.02 -12.87 37.57
CA PHE A 3 37.20 -12.95 36.12
C PHE A 3 35.96 -12.57 35.31
N ILE A 4 34.77 -12.95 35.78
CA ILE A 4 33.48 -12.60 35.15
C ILE A 4 33.19 -11.11 35.33
N PHE A 5 33.54 -10.55 36.49
CA PHE A 5 33.41 -9.13 36.77
C PHE A 5 34.37 -8.29 35.90
N LEU A 6 35.62 -8.76 35.71
CA LEU A 6 36.58 -8.13 34.81
C LEU A 6 36.10 -8.18 33.35
N LEU A 7 35.53 -9.31 32.92
CA LEU A 7 34.99 -9.48 31.57
C LEU A 7 33.80 -8.55 31.32
N LEU A 8 32.90 -8.40 32.30
CA LEU A 8 31.77 -7.46 32.24
C LEU A 8 32.24 -6.00 32.16
N ILE A 9 33.28 -5.63 32.90
CA ILE A 9 33.86 -4.29 32.83
C ILE A 9 34.50 -4.04 31.45
N ILE A 10 35.23 -5.01 30.89
CA ILE A 10 35.80 -4.90 29.54
C ILE A 10 34.69 -4.78 28.49
N LEU A 11 33.61 -5.57 28.60
CA LEU A 11 32.43 -5.47 27.73
C LEU A 11 31.74 -4.11 27.85
N LEU A 12 31.62 -3.57 29.07
CA LEU A 12 31.04 -2.25 29.30
C LEU A 12 31.91 -1.13 28.71
N ILE A 13 33.23 -1.22 28.84
CA ILE A 13 34.17 -0.28 28.25
C ILE A 13 34.13 -0.36 26.72
N LEU A 14 34.07 -1.56 26.13
CA LEU A 14 33.91 -1.74 24.68
C LEU A 14 32.56 -1.25 24.18
N LEU A 15 31.48 -1.44 24.95
CA LEU A 15 30.15 -0.91 24.65
C LEU A 15 30.14 0.62 24.72
N MET A 16 30.73 1.21 25.76
CA MET A 16 30.86 2.67 25.86
C MET A 16 31.76 3.25 24.78
N ALA A 17 32.85 2.58 24.42
CA ALA A 17 33.68 2.95 23.28
C ALA A 17 32.90 2.84 21.97
N SER A 18 32.10 1.79 21.78
CA SER A 18 31.21 1.63 20.62
C SER A 18 30.10 2.68 20.57
N ILE A 19 29.53 3.08 21.71
CA ILE A 19 28.55 4.17 21.81
C ILE A 19 29.23 5.50 21.54
N ILE A 20 30.41 5.77 22.09
CA ILE A 20 31.17 7.01 21.83
C ILE A 20 31.61 7.07 20.37
N ILE A 21 32.01 5.94 19.77
CA ILE A 21 32.28 5.81 18.34
C ILE A 21 30.97 6.00 17.56
N ASN A 22 29.83 5.43 17.95
CA ASN A 22 28.52 5.67 17.34
C ASN A 22 27.92 7.05 17.69
N CYS A 23 28.46 7.82 18.62
CA CYS A 23 28.02 9.19 18.88
C CYS A 23 28.96 10.21 18.23
N ARG A 24 30.24 9.86 18.04
CA ARG A 24 31.20 10.65 17.25
C ARG A 24 31.17 10.33 15.74
N TYR A 25 30.74 9.12 15.37
CA TYR A 25 30.66 8.59 14.00
C TYR A 25 29.30 7.99 13.64
N GLY A 26 28.38 7.78 14.59
CA GLY A 26 27.01 7.37 14.22
C GLY A 26 26.32 8.56 13.60
N THR A 27 26.18 8.41 12.29
CA THR A 27 25.54 9.32 11.36
C THR A 27 25.90 10.77 11.66
N ASN A 28 27.17 11.11 11.46
CA ASN A 28 27.38 12.27 10.61
C ASN A 28 26.48 12.05 9.39
N PHE A 29 25.41 12.84 9.26
CA PHE A 29 24.60 12.97 8.05
C PHE A 29 25.48 13.60 6.95
N THR A 30 26.55 12.90 6.59
CA THR A 30 27.53 13.29 5.60
C THR A 30 27.73 12.09 4.70
N LYS A 31 27.08 12.17 3.54
CA LYS A 31 27.40 11.44 2.30
C LYS A 31 27.22 9.92 2.32
N ILE A 32 25.99 9.47 2.06
CA ILE A 32 25.73 8.41 1.06
C ILE A 32 24.39 8.77 0.37
N GLY A 33 24.45 9.10 -0.93
CA GLY A 33 23.29 9.34 -1.82
C GLY A 33 22.65 10.74 -1.77
N GLY A 34 23.21 11.70 -2.52
CA GLY A 34 22.70 13.07 -2.67
C GLY A 34 23.21 14.05 -1.60
N ASN A 35 23.90 15.12 -1.99
CA ASN A 35 24.33 16.17 -1.06
C ASN A 35 23.14 17.07 -0.67
N PHE A 36 22.14 16.54 0.06
CA PHE A 36 21.10 17.38 0.66
C PHE A 36 21.56 17.88 2.03
N THR A 37 22.25 19.02 2.04
CA THR A 37 22.35 19.81 3.27
C THR A 37 20.95 20.35 3.59
N LYS A 38 20.51 20.22 4.85
CA LYS A 38 19.31 20.91 5.36
C LYS A 38 19.39 22.37 4.90
N ILE A 39 18.51 22.79 3.98
CA ILE A 39 18.32 24.21 3.69
C ILE A 39 17.52 24.77 4.87
N GLY A 40 18.22 25.07 5.95
CA GLY A 40 17.77 25.99 6.98
C GLY A 40 18.01 27.41 6.46
N GLY A 41 16.94 28.11 6.15
CA GLY A 41 16.95 29.52 5.79
C GLY A 41 15.52 30.03 5.75
N ASN A 42 15.28 31.21 6.31
CA ASN A 42 13.96 31.82 6.61
C ASN A 42 12.98 32.01 5.41
N HIS A 43 13.26 31.44 4.24
CA HIS A 43 12.32 31.32 3.13
C HIS A 43 12.47 29.91 2.56
N ASN A 44 11.54 29.01 2.88
CA ASN A 44 11.56 27.63 2.37
C ASN A 44 11.38 27.64 0.84
N ARG A 45 12.50 27.74 0.12
CA ARG A 45 12.57 27.69 -1.33
C ARG A 45 12.86 26.24 -1.74
N PHE A 46 11.94 25.65 -2.48
CA PHE A 46 12.09 24.27 -2.94
C PHE A 46 12.42 24.22 -4.43
N TYR A 47 12.95 23.08 -4.87
CA TYR A 47 13.36 22.88 -6.26
C TYR A 47 12.75 21.60 -6.82
N TYR A 48 12.33 21.63 -8.08
CA TYR A 48 11.78 20.46 -8.73
C TYR A 48 12.27 20.29 -10.17
N THR A 49 12.19 19.07 -10.68
CA THR A 49 12.37 18.74 -12.10
C THR A 49 11.17 17.93 -12.57
N ILE A 50 10.78 18.14 -13.83
CA ILE A 50 9.81 17.29 -14.53
C ILE A 50 10.51 16.74 -15.77
N SER A 51 10.64 15.41 -15.85
CA SER A 51 11.16 14.67 -16.98
C SER A 51 10.01 13.99 -17.73
N GLY A 52 9.70 14.53 -18.91
CA GLY A 52 8.60 14.11 -19.77
C GLY A 52 7.21 14.52 -19.23
N GLU A 53 6.22 14.56 -20.11
CA GLU A 53 4.83 14.92 -19.80
C GLU A 53 3.82 14.05 -20.57
N ASN A 54 4.19 12.80 -20.86
CA ASN A 54 3.53 11.97 -21.88
C ASN A 54 2.50 10.97 -21.34
N ASN A 55 1.94 11.18 -20.15
CA ASN A 55 1.04 10.21 -19.50
C ASN A 55 -0.46 10.58 -19.57
N GLY A 56 -0.79 11.75 -20.13
CA GLY A 56 -2.16 12.25 -20.29
C GLY A 56 -2.61 13.27 -19.24
N LEU A 57 -1.80 13.55 -18.21
CA LEU A 57 -2.04 14.62 -17.23
C LEU A 57 -1.64 15.99 -17.78
N ASP A 58 -2.33 17.04 -17.31
CA ASP A 58 -1.99 18.44 -17.58
C ASP A 58 -0.97 18.95 -16.53
N PHE A 59 0.31 18.87 -16.87
CA PHE A 59 1.40 19.29 -15.98
C PHE A 59 1.47 20.80 -15.75
N SER A 60 0.74 21.63 -16.51
CA SER A 60 0.59 23.05 -16.18
C SER A 60 -0.08 23.23 -14.81
N LYS A 61 -1.05 22.35 -14.48
CA LYS A 61 -1.70 22.34 -13.16
C LYS A 61 -0.72 22.01 -12.05
N LEU A 62 0.19 21.05 -12.26
CA LEU A 62 1.23 20.74 -11.28
C LEU A 62 2.16 21.94 -11.07
N ARG A 63 2.62 22.58 -12.16
CA ARG A 63 3.50 23.75 -12.06
C ARG A 63 2.84 24.90 -11.31
N ASN A 64 1.55 25.16 -11.55
CA ASN A 64 0.80 26.18 -10.83
C ASN A 64 0.75 25.88 -9.32
N ILE A 65 0.36 24.66 -8.93
CA ILE A 65 0.34 24.26 -7.51
C ILE A 65 1.74 24.42 -6.91
N LEU A 66 2.79 23.91 -7.56
CA LEU A 66 4.16 24.00 -7.05
C LEU A 66 4.61 25.45 -6.87
N SER A 67 4.25 26.36 -7.79
CA SER A 67 4.60 27.78 -7.70
C SER A 67 3.99 28.47 -6.48
N GLU A 68 2.75 28.12 -6.10
CA GLU A 68 2.06 28.64 -4.90
C GLU A 68 2.79 28.26 -3.61
N TYR A 69 3.52 27.14 -3.62
CA TYR A 69 4.30 26.63 -2.49
C TYR A 69 5.81 26.94 -2.61
N ASN A 70 6.18 27.94 -3.41
CA ASN A 70 7.56 28.42 -3.58
C ASN A 70 8.54 27.34 -4.10
N PHE A 71 8.06 26.45 -4.98
CA PHE A 71 8.91 25.52 -5.73
C PHE A 71 9.37 26.15 -7.04
N HIS A 72 10.64 25.96 -7.37
CA HIS A 72 11.29 26.52 -8.56
C HIS A 72 11.84 25.39 -9.45
N PRO A 73 11.62 25.44 -10.77
CA PRO A 73 12.14 24.41 -11.66
C PRO A 73 13.67 24.49 -11.75
N LYS A 74 14.30 23.33 -11.91
CA LYS A 74 15.75 23.17 -12.17
C LYS A 74 15.97 22.17 -13.32
N PRO A 75 17.11 22.28 -14.04
CA PRO A 75 17.51 21.27 -15.03
C PRO A 75 17.70 19.88 -14.42
N ILE A 76 17.55 18.83 -15.24
CA ILE A 76 17.67 17.42 -14.81
C ILE A 76 19.06 17.03 -14.32
N SER A 77 20.08 17.83 -14.64
CA SER A 77 21.47 17.67 -14.17
C SER A 77 21.67 18.12 -12.71
N GLU A 78 20.71 18.86 -12.14
CA GLU A 78 20.81 19.43 -10.80
C GLU A 78 20.17 18.53 -9.74
N ILE A 79 20.61 18.69 -8.49
CA ILE A 79 19.98 18.06 -7.32
C ILE A 79 18.71 18.84 -6.95
N VAL A 80 17.58 18.16 -6.78
CA VAL A 80 16.27 18.80 -6.54
C VAL A 80 15.52 18.18 -5.37
N HIS A 81 14.56 18.90 -4.79
CA HIS A 81 13.72 18.33 -3.72
C HIS A 81 12.77 17.28 -4.29
N ILE A 82 12.18 17.57 -5.45
CA ILE A 82 11.26 16.65 -6.11
C ILE A 82 11.71 16.42 -7.56
N SER A 83 11.85 15.16 -7.94
CA SER A 83 11.98 14.79 -9.34
C SER A 83 10.75 14.01 -9.77
N PHE A 84 10.05 14.52 -10.78
CA PHE A 84 8.91 13.87 -11.42
C PHE A 84 9.35 13.30 -12.76
N GLY A 85 9.13 12.01 -12.98
CA GLY A 85 9.33 11.33 -14.24
C GLY A 85 8.01 10.81 -14.79
N THR A 86 7.87 10.82 -16.11
CA THR A 86 6.81 10.09 -16.80
C THR A 86 7.39 8.92 -17.59
N PHE A 87 6.55 7.92 -17.89
CA PHE A 87 6.99 6.83 -18.74
C PHE A 87 7.31 7.36 -20.15
N CYS A 88 8.51 7.05 -20.63
CA CYS A 88 8.81 7.11 -22.04
C CYS A 88 8.08 5.95 -22.72
N GLY A 89 7.43 6.20 -23.86
CA GLY A 89 6.68 5.16 -24.59
C GLY A 89 7.57 3.96 -24.98
N ASP A 90 6.97 2.92 -25.55
CA ASP A 90 7.64 1.63 -25.79
C ASP A 90 8.76 1.67 -26.88
N ASN A 91 9.12 2.84 -27.41
CA ASN A 91 10.04 3.03 -28.55
C ASN A 91 11.40 3.68 -28.20
N THR A 92 11.84 3.65 -26.94
CA THR A 92 13.09 4.32 -26.52
C THR A 92 13.92 3.46 -25.56
N ASP A 93 15.26 3.59 -25.62
CA ASP A 93 16.27 2.97 -24.74
C ASP A 93 16.12 3.40 -23.26
N CYS A 94 15.00 3.03 -22.64
CA CYS A 94 14.59 3.49 -21.33
C CYS A 94 14.62 2.35 -20.30
N LYS A 95 15.49 2.47 -19.29
CA LYS A 95 15.49 1.58 -18.13
C LYS A 95 14.17 1.74 -17.36
N ASP A 96 13.47 0.63 -17.11
CA ASP A 96 12.12 0.61 -16.51
C ASP A 96 11.06 1.44 -17.26
N ASN A 97 11.35 1.79 -18.51
CA ASN A 97 10.60 2.69 -19.37
C ASN A 97 10.46 4.14 -18.85
N TYR A 98 11.41 4.61 -18.04
CA TYR A 98 11.56 6.03 -17.69
C TYR A 98 12.76 6.64 -18.40
N ASP A 99 12.81 7.96 -18.48
CA ASP A 99 14.00 8.69 -18.92
C ASP A 99 15.22 8.27 -18.06
N PRO A 100 16.30 7.74 -18.66
CA PRO A 100 17.51 7.36 -17.93
C PRO A 100 18.11 8.51 -17.11
N LEU A 101 17.98 9.76 -17.56
CA LEU A 101 18.45 10.94 -16.81
C LEU A 101 17.62 11.17 -15.55
N PHE A 102 16.30 10.93 -15.59
CA PHE A 102 15.44 11.00 -14.41
C PHE A 102 15.82 9.95 -13.36
N ILE A 103 16.10 8.72 -13.80
CA ILE A 103 16.55 7.66 -12.90
C ILE A 103 17.87 8.04 -12.22
N LYS A 104 18.81 8.65 -12.95
CA LYS A 104 20.12 9.07 -12.43
C LYS A 104 20.12 10.39 -11.64
N GLN A 105 19.11 11.24 -11.80
CA GLN A 105 19.06 12.54 -11.10
C GLN A 105 18.95 12.34 -9.58
N HIS A 106 19.76 13.02 -8.78
CA HIS A 106 19.57 12.98 -7.32
C HIS A 106 18.38 13.84 -6.87
N ALA A 107 17.48 13.28 -6.07
CA ALA A 107 16.34 14.02 -5.54
C ALA A 107 15.97 13.64 -4.10
N ALA A 108 15.30 14.53 -3.37
CA ALA A 108 14.82 14.17 -2.03
C ALA A 108 13.71 13.12 -2.10
N ILE A 109 12.77 13.30 -3.04
CA ILE A 109 11.70 12.34 -3.34
C ILE A 109 11.47 12.20 -4.85
N LYS A 110 11.24 10.96 -5.32
CA LYS A 110 10.88 10.65 -6.72
C LYS A 110 9.54 9.96 -6.85
N ASN A 111 8.84 10.17 -7.96
CA ASN A 111 7.60 9.43 -8.28
C ASN A 111 7.85 8.07 -8.96
N VAL A 112 8.87 7.34 -8.50
CA VAL A 112 9.17 5.98 -8.97
C VAL A 112 9.59 5.11 -7.80
N LEU A 113 9.20 3.83 -7.84
CA LEU A 113 9.58 2.79 -6.89
C LEU A 113 10.25 1.64 -7.63
N ASN A 114 11.02 0.82 -6.93
CA ASN A 114 11.59 -0.41 -7.47
C ASN A 114 10.78 -1.63 -6.98
N GLY A 115 10.90 -2.76 -7.67
CA GLY A 115 10.24 -4.01 -7.26
C GLY A 115 8.76 -4.12 -7.64
N HIS A 116 8.26 -3.31 -8.58
CA HIS A 116 6.84 -3.29 -8.97
C HIS A 116 6.23 -4.66 -9.30
N ASN A 117 7.05 -5.60 -9.81
CA ASN A 117 6.60 -6.96 -10.13
C ASN A 117 6.03 -7.69 -8.90
N ALA A 118 6.45 -7.34 -7.68
CA ALA A 118 5.92 -7.91 -6.43
C ALA A 118 4.41 -7.72 -6.28
N ILE A 119 3.84 -6.67 -6.89
CA ILE A 119 2.42 -6.33 -6.83
C ILE A 119 1.72 -6.41 -8.20
N CYS A 120 2.43 -6.14 -9.30
CA CYS A 120 1.84 -6.11 -10.63
C CYS A 120 1.77 -7.52 -11.25
N ASP A 121 2.59 -8.47 -10.81
CA ASP A 121 2.40 -9.88 -11.15
C ASP A 121 1.25 -10.44 -10.31
N LYS A 122 0.13 -10.74 -10.97
CA LYS A 122 -1.09 -11.23 -10.33
C LYS A 122 -0.88 -12.53 -9.55
N THR A 123 -0.03 -13.43 -10.02
CA THR A 123 0.29 -14.68 -9.30
C THR A 123 1.07 -14.38 -8.03
N LEU A 124 2.08 -13.53 -8.11
CA LEU A 124 2.89 -13.15 -6.96
C LEU A 124 2.09 -12.36 -5.92
N PHE A 125 1.24 -11.43 -6.35
CA PHE A 125 0.35 -10.69 -5.47
C PHE A 125 -0.66 -11.61 -4.77
N TYR A 126 -1.32 -12.51 -5.52
CA TYR A 126 -2.22 -13.51 -4.94
C TYR A 126 -1.51 -14.41 -3.91
N LYS A 127 -0.32 -14.92 -4.23
CA LYS A 127 0.48 -15.74 -3.30
C LYS A 127 0.87 -14.96 -2.05
N THR A 128 1.21 -13.68 -2.19
CA THR A 128 1.55 -12.78 -1.07
C THR A 128 0.36 -12.59 -0.15
N VAL A 129 -0.80 -12.19 -0.70
CA VAL A 129 -2.03 -11.99 0.08
C VAL A 129 -2.48 -13.29 0.72
N LYS A 130 -2.53 -14.40 -0.01
CA LYS A 130 -2.92 -15.71 0.54
C LYS A 130 -2.03 -16.16 1.71
N LYS A 131 -0.72 -15.91 1.61
CA LYS A 131 0.25 -16.34 2.63
C LYS A 131 0.26 -15.43 3.86
N LEU A 132 0.24 -14.11 3.65
CA LEU A 132 0.48 -13.13 4.71
C LEU A 132 -0.80 -12.50 5.26
N ILE A 133 -1.90 -12.55 4.50
CA ILE A 133 -3.20 -12.01 4.88
C ILE A 133 -4.28 -13.06 4.55
N PRO A 134 -4.38 -14.18 5.31
CA PRO A 134 -5.25 -15.29 4.96
C PRO A 134 -6.73 -14.93 4.80
N ILE A 135 -7.24 -13.90 5.47
CA ILE A 135 -8.62 -13.43 5.24
C ILE A 135 -8.78 -12.69 3.92
N GLY A 136 -7.69 -12.15 3.38
CA GLY A 136 -7.65 -11.27 2.23
C GLY A 136 -7.78 -11.98 0.89
N TYR A 137 -7.40 -13.27 0.79
CA TYR A 137 -7.46 -13.97 -0.49
C TYR A 137 -8.89 -14.10 -1.02
N LYS A 138 -9.92 -13.98 -0.18
CA LYS A 138 -11.33 -13.97 -0.61
C LYS A 138 -11.66 -12.82 -1.57
N TYR A 139 -10.90 -11.72 -1.50
CA TYR A 139 -11.02 -10.56 -2.38
C TYR A 139 -10.19 -10.69 -3.66
N ILE A 140 -9.53 -11.82 -3.90
CA ILE A 140 -8.76 -12.05 -5.13
C ILE A 140 -9.28 -13.34 -5.77
N PRO A 141 -9.67 -13.32 -7.06
CA PRO A 141 -10.08 -14.54 -7.73
C PRO A 141 -8.97 -15.59 -7.64
N GLN A 142 -9.33 -16.82 -7.28
CA GLN A 142 -8.37 -17.91 -7.15
C GLN A 142 -7.56 -18.05 -8.43
N THR A 143 -6.23 -18.04 -8.30
CA THR A 143 -5.31 -17.85 -9.42
C THR A 143 -4.22 -18.93 -9.40
N TYR A 144 -3.90 -19.44 -10.58
CA TYR A 144 -2.97 -20.54 -10.82
C TYR A 144 -1.98 -20.17 -11.93
N SER A 145 -0.78 -20.74 -11.87
CA SER A 145 0.03 -20.88 -13.09
C SER A 145 -0.60 -21.91 -14.03
N VAL A 146 -0.26 -21.87 -15.32
CA VAL A 146 -0.71 -22.88 -16.28
C VAL A 146 -0.24 -24.28 -15.88
N GLU A 147 0.97 -24.40 -15.34
CA GLU A 147 1.51 -25.67 -14.82
C GLU A 147 0.76 -26.18 -13.58
N GLU A 148 0.41 -25.30 -12.65
CA GLU A 148 -0.41 -25.64 -11.48
C GLU A 148 -1.80 -26.10 -11.95
N PHE A 149 -2.37 -25.46 -12.97
CA PHE A 149 -3.69 -25.82 -13.48
C PHE A 149 -3.69 -27.13 -14.27
N ASP A 150 -2.69 -27.34 -15.14
CA ASP A 150 -2.53 -28.56 -15.95
C ASP A 150 -2.31 -29.81 -15.07
N SER A 151 -1.78 -29.65 -13.84
CA SER A 151 -1.54 -30.75 -12.90
C SER A 151 -2.75 -31.10 -12.01
N HIS A 152 -3.80 -30.27 -12.01
CA HIS A 152 -5.02 -30.52 -11.25
C HIS A 152 -6.17 -30.89 -12.19
N ASN A 153 -7.11 -31.71 -11.72
CA ASN A 153 -8.36 -31.91 -12.45
C ASN A 153 -9.16 -30.60 -12.45
N ILE A 154 -9.56 -30.14 -13.64
CA ILE A 154 -10.47 -28.99 -13.78
C ILE A 154 -11.75 -29.31 -13.02
N ASP A 155 -12.15 -28.38 -12.14
CA ASP A 155 -13.50 -28.41 -11.59
C ASP A 155 -14.44 -27.92 -12.70
N ASN A 156 -15.11 -28.87 -13.36
CA ASN A 156 -16.05 -28.62 -14.46
C ASN A 156 -17.25 -27.74 -14.04
N ASN A 157 -17.43 -27.46 -12.74
CA ASN A 157 -18.46 -26.55 -12.26
C ASN A 157 -18.02 -25.08 -12.24
N ASN A 158 -16.75 -24.79 -12.52
CA ASN A 158 -16.21 -23.44 -12.53
C ASN A 158 -15.95 -22.93 -13.94
N VAL A 159 -16.12 -21.62 -14.10
CA VAL A 159 -15.67 -20.88 -15.28
C VAL A 159 -14.33 -20.23 -14.94
N TYR A 160 -13.43 -20.20 -15.91
CA TYR A 160 -12.06 -19.71 -15.77
C TYR A 160 -11.73 -18.69 -16.84
N ILE A 161 -10.74 -17.86 -16.57
CA ILE A 161 -10.18 -16.89 -17.52
C ILE A 161 -8.69 -17.16 -17.67
N LEU A 162 -8.26 -17.41 -18.91
CA LEU A 162 -6.88 -17.60 -19.32
C LEU A 162 -6.33 -16.26 -19.81
N LYS A 163 -5.20 -15.83 -19.26
CA LYS A 163 -4.49 -14.62 -19.69
C LYS A 163 -3.05 -14.94 -20.03
N LYS A 164 -2.57 -14.43 -21.15
CA LYS A 164 -1.13 -14.45 -21.50
C LYS A 164 -0.39 -13.44 -20.63
N LYS A 165 0.74 -13.85 -20.04
CA LYS A 165 1.62 -12.94 -19.29
C LYS A 165 2.13 -11.84 -20.21
N ASN A 166 2.30 -10.65 -19.66
CA ASN A 166 2.72 -9.43 -20.35
C ASN A 166 1.75 -8.94 -21.46
N ALA A 167 0.62 -9.62 -21.69
CA ALA A 167 -0.43 -9.06 -22.52
C ALA A 167 -1.17 -7.95 -21.77
N ALA A 168 -1.48 -6.88 -22.51
CA ALA A 168 -2.13 -5.69 -22.01
C ALA A 168 -3.25 -5.26 -22.96
N GLN A 169 -4.04 -4.25 -22.54
CA GLN A 169 -5.07 -3.62 -23.37
C GLN A 169 -6.11 -4.61 -23.91
N GLN A 170 -6.60 -5.51 -23.06
CA GLN A 170 -7.66 -6.49 -23.38
C GLN A 170 -7.25 -7.57 -24.40
N ARG A 171 -6.00 -7.59 -24.88
CA ARG A 171 -5.49 -8.66 -25.76
C ARG A 171 -4.99 -9.83 -24.94
N GLY A 172 -5.03 -11.03 -25.53
CA GLY A 172 -4.42 -12.22 -24.93
C GLY A 172 -5.21 -12.77 -23.74
N VAL A 173 -6.53 -12.63 -23.74
CA VAL A 173 -7.41 -13.07 -22.66
C VAL A 173 -8.63 -13.78 -23.24
N LEU A 174 -8.93 -14.99 -22.76
CA LEU A 174 -10.09 -15.78 -23.15
C LEU A 174 -10.74 -16.42 -21.91
N VAL A 175 -12.06 -16.54 -21.91
CA VAL A 175 -12.82 -17.21 -20.86
C VAL A 175 -13.20 -18.61 -21.37
N PHE A 176 -13.19 -19.60 -20.48
CA PHE A 176 -13.49 -20.99 -20.79
C PHE A 176 -14.18 -21.68 -19.62
N SER A 177 -14.94 -22.72 -19.91
CA SER A 177 -15.69 -23.53 -18.95
C SER A 177 -15.43 -25.04 -19.10
N THR A 178 -14.88 -25.47 -20.22
CA THR A 178 -14.53 -26.87 -20.48
C THR A 178 -13.05 -27.05 -20.80
N MET A 179 -12.55 -28.29 -20.68
CA MET A 179 -11.18 -28.64 -21.06
C MET A 179 -10.92 -28.45 -22.57
N GLY A 180 -11.92 -28.68 -23.42
CA GLY A 180 -11.80 -28.47 -24.87
C GLY A 180 -11.53 -26.99 -25.19
N GLU A 181 -12.36 -26.10 -24.66
CA GLU A 181 -12.21 -24.65 -24.78
C GLU A 181 -10.87 -24.15 -24.21
N TYR A 182 -10.42 -24.73 -23.08
CA TYR A 182 -9.11 -24.41 -22.50
C TYR A 182 -7.95 -24.73 -23.45
N LEU A 183 -7.95 -25.92 -24.06
CA LEU A 183 -6.90 -26.33 -25.00
C LEU A 183 -6.90 -25.47 -26.27
N GLU A 184 -8.08 -25.10 -26.76
CA GLU A 184 -8.23 -24.16 -27.88
C GLU A 184 -7.71 -22.76 -27.51
N ALA A 185 -8.09 -22.23 -26.35
CA ALA A 185 -7.62 -20.94 -25.85
C ALA A 185 -6.09 -20.90 -25.66
N LYS A 186 -5.47 -21.98 -25.15
CA LYS A 186 -4.00 -22.09 -25.07
C LYS A 186 -3.34 -22.00 -26.44
N LYS A 187 -3.91 -22.69 -27.44
CA LYS A 187 -3.40 -22.70 -28.81
C LYS A 187 -3.54 -21.33 -29.45
N GLU A 188 -4.71 -20.70 -29.34
CA GLU A 188 -4.99 -19.37 -29.89
C GLU A 188 -4.06 -18.30 -29.30
N LEU A 189 -3.90 -18.30 -27.97
CA LEU A 189 -3.08 -17.31 -27.29
C LEU A 189 -1.57 -17.62 -27.33
N ASN A 190 -1.19 -18.77 -27.90
CA ASN A 190 0.17 -19.31 -27.89
C ASN A 190 0.76 -19.31 -26.45
N ILE A 191 0.01 -19.94 -25.55
CA ILE A 191 0.35 -20.09 -24.13
C ILE A 191 0.91 -21.50 -23.87
N HIS A 192 2.07 -21.52 -23.23
CA HIS A 192 2.76 -22.68 -22.69
C HIS A 192 2.87 -22.56 -21.16
N LYS A 193 3.61 -23.47 -20.52
CA LYS A 193 3.66 -23.61 -19.04
C LYS A 193 3.90 -22.31 -18.26
N TYR A 194 4.83 -21.46 -18.70
CA TYR A 194 5.32 -20.34 -17.87
C TYR A 194 4.81 -18.96 -18.28
N ASN A 195 4.20 -18.83 -19.46
CA ASN A 195 3.79 -17.55 -20.04
C ASN A 195 2.27 -17.29 -19.98
N GLY A 196 1.53 -18.07 -19.19
CA GLY A 196 0.10 -17.85 -18.93
C GLY A 196 -0.25 -17.85 -17.45
N ILE A 197 -1.43 -17.33 -17.15
CA ILE A 197 -2.06 -17.33 -15.84
C ILE A 197 -3.54 -17.65 -16.00
N ILE A 198 -4.08 -18.43 -15.06
CA ILE A 198 -5.48 -18.84 -15.05
C ILE A 198 -6.10 -18.37 -13.75
N SER A 199 -7.26 -17.74 -13.82
CA SER A 199 -8.03 -17.36 -12.65
C SER A 199 -9.46 -17.86 -12.73
N LYS A 200 -10.09 -18.13 -11.58
CA LYS A 200 -11.53 -18.34 -11.53
C LYS A 200 -12.23 -17.08 -12.06
N TYR A 201 -13.13 -17.26 -13.02
CA TYR A 201 -13.90 -16.18 -13.61
C TYR A 201 -15.10 -15.83 -12.72
N ILE A 202 -15.38 -14.53 -12.60
CA ILE A 202 -16.52 -14.04 -11.82
C ILE A 202 -17.73 -13.94 -12.77
N THR A 203 -18.74 -14.78 -12.52
CA THR A 203 -19.88 -15.04 -13.42
C THR A 203 -21.12 -14.20 -13.11
N ASN A 204 -21.05 -13.31 -12.13
CA ASN A 204 -22.15 -12.45 -11.70
C ASN A 204 -21.67 -10.99 -11.48
N PRO A 205 -21.03 -10.37 -12.50
CA PRO A 205 -20.53 -9.00 -12.35
C PRO A 205 -21.70 -8.03 -12.17
N LEU A 206 -21.49 -6.99 -11.36
CA LEU A 206 -22.34 -5.80 -11.39
C LEU A 206 -22.21 -5.17 -12.78
N THR A 207 -23.34 -4.74 -13.34
CA THR A 207 -23.39 -4.16 -14.68
C THR A 207 -23.74 -2.69 -14.64
N VAL A 208 -23.44 -1.99 -15.73
CA VAL A 208 -23.91 -0.62 -15.99
C VAL A 208 -24.50 -0.59 -17.40
N ASP A 209 -25.75 -0.15 -17.52
CA ASP A 209 -26.56 -0.26 -18.75
C ASP A 209 -26.53 -1.71 -19.32
N GLY A 210 -26.59 -2.72 -18.44
CA GLY A 210 -26.53 -4.14 -18.78
C GLY A 210 -25.16 -4.67 -19.21
N LYS A 211 -24.13 -3.82 -19.31
CA LYS A 211 -22.77 -4.23 -19.71
C LYS A 211 -21.91 -4.51 -18.47
N LYS A 212 -21.09 -5.57 -18.53
CA LYS A 212 -20.11 -5.87 -17.48
C LYS A 212 -19.17 -4.68 -17.28
N MET A 213 -18.84 -4.34 -16.03
CA MET A 213 -17.90 -3.25 -15.74
C MET A 213 -16.94 -3.57 -14.60
N HIS A 214 -15.83 -2.83 -14.56
CA HIS A 214 -14.93 -2.77 -13.40
C HIS A 214 -14.54 -1.33 -13.09
N LEU A 215 -14.17 -1.09 -11.83
CA LEU A 215 -13.63 0.18 -11.36
C LEU A 215 -12.11 0.18 -11.49
N ARG A 216 -11.56 1.27 -12.03
CA ARG A 216 -10.15 1.63 -11.92
C ARG A 216 -9.99 2.56 -10.73
N VAL A 217 -9.36 2.05 -9.69
CA VAL A 217 -9.08 2.74 -8.42
C VAL A 217 -7.61 3.18 -8.40
N TYR A 218 -7.34 4.46 -8.18
CA TYR A 218 -5.99 4.99 -8.10
C TYR A 218 -5.42 4.87 -6.68
N ILE A 219 -4.22 4.32 -6.57
CA ILE A 219 -3.57 4.02 -5.29
C ILE A 219 -2.19 4.66 -5.27
N LEU A 220 -2.01 5.64 -4.39
CA LEU A 220 -0.72 6.25 -4.14
C LEU A 220 0.01 5.46 -3.07
N VAL A 221 1.22 5.01 -3.38
CA VAL A 221 2.09 4.29 -2.45
C VAL A 221 3.32 5.13 -2.23
N THR A 222 3.71 5.37 -0.98
CA THR A 222 4.90 6.14 -0.60
C THR A 222 5.85 5.27 0.21
N ILE A 223 7.16 5.40 0.00
CA ILE A 223 8.20 4.80 0.83
C ILE A 223 9.08 5.93 1.36
N GLN A 224 8.98 6.22 2.65
CA GLN A 224 9.66 7.33 3.33
C GLN A 224 10.33 6.81 4.60
N SER A 225 11.65 6.92 4.68
CA SER A 225 12.43 6.41 5.82
C SER A 225 12.12 4.93 6.14
N GLY A 226 11.95 4.12 5.10
CA GLY A 226 11.56 2.71 5.23
C GLY A 226 10.08 2.49 5.54
N ILE A 227 9.23 3.51 5.66
CA ILE A 227 7.80 3.34 5.93
C ILE A 227 7.02 3.37 4.62
N THR A 228 6.29 2.28 4.34
CA THR A 228 5.33 2.18 3.24
C THR A 228 3.96 2.68 3.69
N ARG A 229 3.40 3.68 2.99
CA ARG A 229 2.03 4.14 3.19
C ARG A 229 1.23 4.01 1.90
N CYS A 230 -0.06 3.72 2.05
CA CYS A 230 -0.98 3.55 0.93
C CYS A 230 -2.19 4.49 1.08
N TYR A 231 -2.56 5.16 0.00
CA TYR A 231 -3.67 6.09 -0.07
C TYR A 231 -4.52 5.79 -1.30
N ILE A 232 -5.83 5.85 -1.16
CA ILE A 232 -6.77 5.64 -2.26
C ILE A 232 -7.38 6.97 -2.66
N TYR A 233 -7.38 7.24 -3.96
CA TYR A 233 -8.08 8.39 -4.51
C TYR A 233 -9.57 8.07 -4.60
N ASP A 234 -10.42 8.97 -4.11
CA ASP A 234 -11.86 8.79 -3.95
C ASP A 234 -12.68 8.90 -5.25
N LYS A 235 -12.03 9.27 -6.37
CA LYS A 235 -12.64 9.22 -7.70
C LYS A 235 -12.20 7.99 -8.48
N TYR A 236 -13.16 7.16 -8.85
CA TYR A 236 -12.94 5.94 -9.63
C TYR A 236 -13.37 6.12 -11.08
N LYS A 237 -12.63 5.48 -11.99
CA LYS A 237 -13.03 5.40 -13.39
C LYS A 237 -13.77 4.08 -13.64
N ILE A 238 -14.86 4.11 -14.38
CA ILE A 238 -15.56 2.90 -14.83
C ILE A 238 -15.05 2.49 -16.21
N TYR A 239 -14.76 1.20 -16.36
CA TYR A 239 -14.52 0.54 -17.64
C TYR A 239 -15.60 -0.51 -17.86
N ASN A 240 -16.38 -0.38 -18.93
CA ASN A 240 -17.41 -1.35 -19.31
C ASN A 240 -16.96 -2.22 -20.50
N ALA A 241 -17.67 -3.32 -20.71
CA ALA A 241 -17.57 -4.18 -21.89
C ALA A 241 -18.25 -3.52 -23.10
N GLU A 242 -17.98 -4.02 -24.31
CA GLU A 242 -18.52 -3.45 -25.56
C GLU A 242 -20.02 -3.74 -25.69
N GLU A 243 -20.41 -4.97 -25.36
CA GLU A 243 -21.76 -5.53 -25.50
C GLU A 243 -22.38 -5.88 -24.15
N VAL A 244 -23.70 -6.13 -24.14
CA VAL A 244 -24.48 -6.49 -22.94
C VAL A 244 -24.00 -7.83 -22.39
N TYR A 245 -23.88 -7.93 -21.07
CA TYR A 245 -23.44 -9.16 -20.44
C TYR A 245 -24.48 -10.27 -20.60
N ILE A 246 -24.10 -11.35 -21.26
CA ILE A 246 -24.90 -12.57 -21.38
C ILE A 246 -24.18 -13.68 -20.61
N LYS A 247 -24.85 -14.23 -19.59
CA LYS A 247 -24.31 -15.36 -18.84
C LYS A 247 -24.24 -16.58 -19.75
N GLN A 248 -23.19 -17.40 -19.63
CA GLN A 248 -22.95 -18.63 -20.40
C GLN A 248 -22.43 -18.47 -21.84
N ASP A 249 -22.39 -17.26 -22.39
CA ASP A 249 -21.70 -16.98 -23.66
C ASP A 249 -20.18 -16.75 -23.45
N TRP A 250 -19.51 -17.73 -22.83
CA TRP A 250 -18.15 -17.58 -22.30
C TRP A 250 -17.10 -17.26 -23.35
N LEU A 251 -17.31 -17.67 -24.61
CA LEU A 251 -16.32 -17.50 -25.66
C LEU A 251 -16.37 -16.10 -26.30
N ASN A 252 -17.37 -15.28 -25.99
CA ASN A 252 -17.50 -13.93 -26.54
C ASN A 252 -16.71 -12.89 -25.70
N PRO A 253 -15.55 -12.40 -26.18
CA PRO A 253 -14.76 -11.45 -25.42
C PRO A 253 -15.44 -10.07 -25.28
N LYS A 254 -16.34 -9.71 -26.20
CA LYS A 254 -16.98 -8.37 -26.20
C LYS A 254 -17.93 -8.14 -25.04
N ILE A 255 -18.48 -9.22 -24.47
CA ILE A 255 -19.37 -9.17 -23.30
C ILE A 255 -18.62 -9.43 -21.99
N HIS A 256 -17.42 -10.01 -22.06
CA HIS A 256 -16.69 -10.50 -20.88
C HIS A 256 -15.44 -9.72 -20.53
N ILE A 257 -14.86 -8.98 -21.48
CA ILE A 257 -13.65 -8.19 -21.29
C ILE A 257 -14.01 -6.70 -21.28
N SER A 258 -13.80 -6.05 -20.14
CA SER A 258 -13.95 -4.59 -19.98
C SER A 258 -12.59 -3.91 -19.99
N GLY A 259 -12.53 -2.66 -20.44
CA GLY A 259 -11.28 -1.91 -20.55
C GLY A 259 -11.39 -0.69 -21.46
N PRO A 260 -10.26 0.00 -21.72
CA PRO A 260 -10.28 1.30 -22.40
C PRO A 260 -10.77 1.26 -23.84
N ASN A 261 -10.62 0.13 -24.54
CA ASN A 261 -11.02 0.03 -25.95
C ASN A 261 -12.52 -0.28 -26.12
N SER A 262 -13.22 -0.60 -25.03
CA SER A 262 -14.64 -0.98 -25.03
C SER A 262 -15.57 0.14 -24.52
N ILE A 263 -15.01 1.33 -24.24
CA ILE A 263 -15.77 2.47 -23.73
C ILE A 263 -16.61 3.06 -24.87
N SER A 264 -17.92 2.80 -24.83
CA SER A 264 -18.92 3.48 -25.67
C SER A 264 -19.50 4.72 -24.99
N LYS A 265 -19.46 4.77 -23.65
CA LYS A 265 -20.01 5.83 -22.80
C LYS A 265 -19.19 5.94 -21.52
N GLN A 266 -19.04 7.15 -21.00
CA GLN A 266 -18.42 7.37 -19.70
C GLN A 266 -19.48 7.35 -18.60
N TYR A 267 -19.15 6.72 -17.49
CA TYR A 267 -20.02 6.58 -16.32
C TYR A 267 -19.34 7.17 -15.08
N ILE A 268 -20.15 7.79 -14.23
CA ILE A 268 -19.75 8.36 -12.95
C ILE A 268 -20.14 7.38 -11.84
N TRP A 269 -19.15 6.99 -11.03
CA TRP A 269 -19.39 6.23 -9.82
C TRP A 269 -19.78 7.15 -8.65
N PRO A 270 -20.73 6.76 -7.79
CA PRO A 270 -21.61 5.59 -7.90
C PRO A 270 -22.85 5.83 -8.77
N ASP A 271 -23.20 7.10 -9.00
CA ASP A 271 -24.54 7.54 -9.43
C ASP A 271 -25.04 6.87 -10.71
N ASP A 272 -24.23 6.83 -11.78
CA ASP A 272 -24.68 6.27 -13.04
C ASP A 272 -24.84 4.75 -12.99
N VAL A 273 -24.03 4.07 -12.16
CA VAL A 273 -24.12 2.61 -12.00
C VAL A 273 -25.44 2.26 -11.34
N PHE A 274 -25.74 2.84 -10.18
CA PHE A 274 -26.95 2.48 -9.44
C PHE A 274 -28.22 2.98 -10.12
N ARG A 275 -28.17 4.14 -10.79
CA ARG A 275 -29.27 4.59 -11.64
C ARG A 275 -29.57 3.60 -12.78
N SER A 276 -28.54 3.00 -13.40
CA SER A 276 -28.73 2.06 -14.52
C SER A 276 -29.35 0.71 -14.13
N ILE A 277 -29.40 0.40 -12.83
CA ILE A 277 -30.00 -0.82 -12.28
C ILE A 277 -31.19 -0.50 -11.36
N ASP A 278 -31.79 0.68 -11.53
CA ASP A 278 -32.95 1.17 -10.77
C ASP A 278 -32.76 1.16 -9.24
N ALA A 279 -31.54 1.42 -8.79
CA ALA A 279 -31.17 1.56 -7.38
C ALA A 279 -30.83 3.02 -7.02
N ALA A 280 -31.25 3.47 -5.84
CA ALA A 280 -31.01 4.85 -5.39
C ALA A 280 -29.53 5.10 -5.05
N SER A 281 -28.84 4.12 -4.48
CA SER A 281 -27.46 4.22 -4.01
C SER A 281 -26.82 2.84 -3.85
N PRO A 282 -25.49 2.76 -3.71
CA PRO A 282 -24.83 1.51 -3.32
C PRO A 282 -25.39 0.94 -2.01
N PRO A 283 -25.62 -0.38 -1.91
CA PRO A 283 -25.93 -1.03 -0.64
C PRO A 283 -24.79 -0.86 0.38
N GLU A 284 -25.13 -0.69 1.67
CA GLU A 284 -24.14 -0.54 2.74
C GLU A 284 -23.16 -1.73 2.80
N GLU A 285 -23.66 -2.95 2.59
CA GLU A 285 -22.85 -4.17 2.54
C GLU A 285 -21.77 -4.10 1.45
N LEU A 286 -22.11 -3.60 0.26
CA LEU A 286 -21.16 -3.42 -0.84
C LEU A 286 -20.09 -2.39 -0.46
N LEU A 287 -20.48 -1.27 0.14
CA LEU A 287 -19.53 -0.25 0.61
C LEU A 287 -18.58 -0.80 1.68
N ASN A 288 -19.10 -1.59 2.62
CA ASN A 288 -18.29 -2.25 3.64
C ASN A 288 -17.30 -3.26 3.01
N ASN A 289 -17.75 -4.05 2.04
CA ASN A 289 -16.88 -4.98 1.32
C ASN A 289 -15.85 -4.26 0.45
N MET A 290 -16.17 -3.09 -0.12
CA MET A 290 -15.21 -2.25 -0.84
C MET A 290 -14.13 -1.72 0.10
N ASN A 291 -14.52 -1.17 1.25
CA ASN A 291 -13.58 -0.66 2.24
C ASN A 291 -12.62 -1.75 2.73
N GLU A 292 -13.13 -2.95 3.01
CA GLU A 292 -12.28 -4.07 3.42
C GLU A 292 -11.38 -4.56 2.28
N CYS A 293 -11.91 -4.67 1.06
CA CYS A 293 -11.12 -4.98 -0.13
C CYS A 293 -9.96 -4.00 -0.33
N PHE A 294 -10.21 -2.71 -0.12
CA PHE A 294 -9.22 -1.65 -0.20
C PHE A 294 -8.15 -1.75 0.88
N ARG A 295 -8.53 -2.11 2.11
CA ARG A 295 -7.55 -2.39 3.18
C ARG A 295 -6.64 -3.57 2.81
N ILE A 296 -7.22 -4.67 2.34
CA ILE A 296 -6.47 -5.87 1.91
C ILE A 296 -5.52 -5.53 0.76
N LEU A 297 -5.97 -4.74 -0.21
CA LEU A 297 -5.14 -4.26 -1.31
C LEU A 297 -3.95 -3.44 -0.81
N CYS A 298 -4.19 -2.46 0.06
CA CYS A 298 -3.14 -1.64 0.65
C CYS A 298 -2.16 -2.45 1.50
N GLN A 299 -2.64 -3.40 2.31
CA GLN A 299 -1.80 -4.31 3.09
C GLN A 299 -0.96 -5.23 2.19
N GLY A 300 -1.57 -5.82 1.15
CA GLY A 300 -0.85 -6.66 0.19
C GLY A 300 0.28 -5.90 -0.51
N ILE A 301 0.03 -4.64 -0.88
CA ILE A 301 1.04 -3.74 -1.45
C ILE A 301 2.14 -3.43 -0.42
N ALA A 302 1.76 -3.09 0.81
CA ALA A 302 2.72 -2.70 1.85
C ALA A 302 3.64 -3.85 2.29
N LEU A 303 3.11 -5.08 2.31
CA LEU A 303 3.86 -6.30 2.59
C LEU A 303 4.67 -6.81 1.39
N SER A 304 4.50 -6.20 0.23
CA SER A 304 5.31 -6.50 -0.95
C SER A 304 6.66 -5.78 -0.87
N LYS A 305 7.71 -6.41 -1.40
CA LYS A 305 9.09 -5.91 -1.36
C LYS A 305 9.33 -4.74 -2.33
N LEU A 306 8.65 -3.62 -2.11
CA LEU A 306 8.89 -2.36 -2.80
C LEU A 306 10.00 -1.57 -2.10
N SER A 307 10.78 -0.81 -2.87
CA SER A 307 11.79 0.11 -2.35
C SER A 307 11.84 1.39 -3.18
N HIS A 308 12.50 2.43 -2.68
CA HIS A 308 12.87 3.59 -3.49
C HIS A 308 14.22 3.33 -4.21
N TYR A 309 14.56 4.18 -5.17
CA TYR A 309 15.86 4.15 -5.85
C TYR A 309 16.93 4.82 -4.99
N GLU A 310 18.17 4.33 -5.04
CA GLU A 310 19.31 4.84 -4.24
C GLU A 310 19.60 6.32 -4.50
N GLU A 311 19.27 6.82 -5.68
CA GLU A 311 19.39 8.24 -6.05
C GLU A 311 18.36 9.14 -5.35
N SER A 312 17.52 8.58 -4.48
CA SER A 312 16.50 9.29 -3.71
C SER A 312 16.40 8.81 -2.26
N TYR A 313 16.07 9.69 -1.31
CA TYR A 313 15.80 9.28 0.08
C TYR A 313 14.41 8.66 0.26
N SER A 314 13.49 9.01 -0.65
CA SER A 314 12.12 8.57 -0.65
C SER A 314 11.61 8.38 -2.07
N GLY A 315 10.64 7.48 -2.22
CA GLY A 315 9.91 7.32 -3.46
C GLY A 315 8.41 7.26 -3.21
N TYR A 316 7.65 7.51 -4.26
CA TYR A 316 6.23 7.17 -4.31
C TYR A 316 5.86 6.72 -5.71
N HIS A 317 4.74 6.03 -5.86
CA HIS A 317 4.22 5.66 -7.17
C HIS A 317 2.70 5.61 -7.13
N LEU A 318 2.07 6.05 -8.23
CA LEU A 318 0.62 5.97 -8.40
C LEU A 318 0.27 4.75 -9.26
N TYR A 319 -0.39 3.77 -8.65
CA TYR A 319 -0.88 2.57 -9.32
C TYR A 319 -2.37 2.71 -9.66
N GLY A 320 -2.86 1.81 -10.53
CA GLY A 320 -4.28 1.64 -10.78
C GLY A 320 -4.69 0.21 -10.53
N ALA A 321 -5.57 -0.03 -9.58
CA ALA A 321 -6.15 -1.35 -9.37
C ALA A 321 -7.47 -1.50 -10.11
N ASP A 322 -7.65 -2.67 -10.71
CA ASP A 322 -8.89 -3.06 -11.37
C ASP A 322 -9.74 -3.83 -10.37
N ILE A 323 -10.88 -3.25 -9.98
CA ILE A 323 -11.77 -3.75 -8.94
C ILE A 323 -13.09 -4.13 -9.59
N LEU A 324 -13.45 -5.41 -9.52
CA LEU A 324 -14.73 -5.92 -10.01
C LEU A 324 -15.72 -6.00 -8.86
N LEU A 325 -16.92 -5.47 -9.09
CA LEU A 325 -18.06 -5.59 -8.18
C LEU A 325 -19.01 -6.67 -8.72
N THR A 326 -19.77 -7.31 -7.83
CA THR A 326 -20.79 -8.29 -8.21
C THR A 326 -22.19 -7.83 -7.83
N ASP A 327 -23.20 -8.44 -8.44
CA ASP A 327 -24.62 -8.23 -8.12
C ASP A 327 -25.02 -8.69 -6.70
N ASN A 328 -24.15 -9.45 -6.01
CA ASN A 328 -24.32 -9.91 -4.64
C ASN A 328 -23.33 -9.26 -3.66
N ASN A 329 -23.04 -7.97 -3.87
CA ASN A 329 -22.25 -7.12 -2.97
C ASN A 329 -20.80 -7.57 -2.71
N LYS A 330 -20.24 -8.50 -3.50
CA LYS A 330 -18.84 -8.93 -3.39
C LYS A 330 -17.93 -8.04 -4.23
N VAL A 331 -16.66 -8.02 -3.84
CA VAL A 331 -15.64 -7.17 -4.44
C VAL A 331 -14.39 -8.01 -4.69
N TYR A 332 -13.78 -7.83 -5.87
CA TYR A 332 -12.61 -8.59 -6.29
C TYR A 332 -11.53 -7.68 -6.88
N ILE A 333 -10.30 -7.83 -6.39
CA ILE A 333 -9.10 -7.27 -6.98
C ILE A 333 -8.70 -8.13 -8.19
N LEU A 334 -8.83 -7.58 -9.39
CA LEU A 334 -8.45 -8.24 -10.63
C LEU A 334 -6.96 -8.10 -10.87
N GLU A 335 -6.41 -6.89 -10.87
CA GLU A 335 -4.99 -6.65 -11.07
C GLU A 335 -4.57 -5.28 -10.55
N VAL A 336 -3.25 -5.08 -10.39
CA VAL A 336 -2.65 -3.79 -10.06
C VAL A 336 -1.71 -3.39 -11.18
N ASN A 337 -1.97 -2.22 -11.76
CA ASN A 337 -1.27 -1.73 -12.94
C ASN A 337 -0.26 -0.63 -12.56
N LYS A 338 1.03 -0.85 -12.89
CA LYS A 338 2.10 0.16 -12.79
C LYS A 338 1.83 1.40 -13.64
N ARG A 339 1.12 1.22 -14.76
CA ARG A 339 0.77 2.26 -15.74
C ARG A 339 -0.74 2.41 -15.80
N PRO A 340 -1.36 3.15 -14.87
CA PRO A 340 -2.82 3.20 -14.80
C PRO A 340 -3.47 3.99 -15.95
N GLY A 341 -2.69 4.82 -16.66
CA GLY A 341 -3.17 5.68 -17.74
C GLY A 341 -4.09 6.81 -17.26
N PHE A 342 -3.95 7.98 -17.85
CA PHE A 342 -4.73 9.17 -17.48
C PHE A 342 -5.50 9.78 -18.66
N GLY A 343 -5.56 9.09 -19.81
CA GLY A 343 -6.26 9.60 -21.00
C GLY A 343 -7.75 9.90 -20.81
N TRP A 344 -8.37 9.36 -19.77
CA TRP A 344 -9.76 9.70 -19.41
C TRP A 344 -9.90 11.14 -18.90
N ILE A 345 -8.86 11.72 -18.32
CA ILE A 345 -8.91 13.09 -17.79
C ILE A 345 -9.15 14.10 -18.90
N LYS A 346 -8.63 13.84 -20.11
CA LYS A 346 -8.89 14.68 -21.29
C LYS A 346 -10.31 14.53 -21.82
N THR A 347 -10.94 13.38 -21.59
CA THR A 347 -12.27 13.05 -22.13
C THR A 347 -13.41 13.29 -21.14
N PHE A 348 -13.15 13.32 -19.83
CA PHE A 348 -14.16 13.51 -18.78
C PHE A 348 -14.73 14.93 -18.71
N SER A 349 -14.23 15.88 -19.49
CA SER A 349 -14.52 17.32 -19.36
C SER A 349 -14.28 17.91 -17.94
N ASP A 350 -13.80 17.10 -16.97
CA ASP A 350 -13.33 17.55 -15.66
C ASP A 350 -11.99 18.27 -15.85
N LYS A 351 -12.08 19.56 -16.15
CA LYS A 351 -10.95 20.48 -16.31
C LYS A 351 -10.03 20.51 -15.08
N ASN A 352 -10.48 20.02 -13.93
CA ASN A 352 -9.76 20.01 -12.68
C ASN A 352 -9.25 18.61 -12.27
N ALA A 353 -9.53 17.54 -13.03
CA ALA A 353 -9.10 16.20 -12.63
C ALA A 353 -7.58 16.05 -12.51
N SER A 354 -6.79 16.65 -13.43
CA SER A 354 -5.32 16.70 -13.28
C SER A 354 -4.92 17.46 -12.01
N HIS A 355 -5.53 18.61 -11.74
CA HIS A 355 -5.25 19.44 -10.56
C HIS A 355 -5.53 18.68 -9.26
N ASN A 356 -6.71 18.06 -9.15
CA ASN A 356 -7.13 17.31 -7.97
C ASN A 356 -6.24 16.09 -7.72
N LEU A 357 -5.85 15.37 -8.77
CA LEU A 357 -4.95 14.23 -8.63
C LEU A 357 -3.54 14.67 -8.22
N PHE A 358 -3.02 15.78 -8.76
CA PHE A 358 -1.74 16.32 -8.32
C PHE A 358 -1.79 16.80 -6.87
N LEU A 359 -2.85 17.48 -6.43
CA LEU A 359 -3.03 17.84 -5.03
C LEU A 359 -3.09 16.61 -4.13
N PHE A 360 -3.80 15.55 -4.53
CA PHE A 360 -3.84 14.29 -3.80
C PHE A 360 -2.44 13.69 -3.65
N ILE A 361 -1.63 13.66 -4.71
CA ILE A 361 -0.24 13.19 -4.66
C ILE A 361 0.60 14.07 -3.73
N LEU A 362 0.54 15.40 -3.91
CA LEU A 362 1.38 16.33 -3.16
C LEU A 362 1.05 16.31 -1.67
N ASN A 363 -0.23 16.35 -1.30
CA ASN A 363 -0.67 16.36 0.09
C ASN A 363 -0.34 15.08 0.86
N ASN A 364 -0.23 13.94 0.17
CA ASN A 364 -0.03 12.64 0.81
C ASN A 364 1.42 12.15 0.71
N ALA A 365 2.15 12.49 -0.35
CA ALA A 365 3.54 12.04 -0.54
C ALA A 365 4.56 13.16 -0.29
N VAL A 366 4.37 14.34 -0.89
CA VAL A 366 5.45 15.33 -1.02
C VAL A 366 5.47 16.32 0.13
N PHE A 367 4.34 16.98 0.39
CA PHE A 367 4.23 18.01 1.41
C PHE A 367 4.55 17.50 2.82
N PRO A 368 4.03 16.33 3.26
CA PRO A 368 4.38 15.80 4.58
C PRO A 368 5.86 15.50 4.73
N PHE A 369 6.49 14.98 3.66
CA PHE A 369 7.92 14.66 3.65
C PHE A 369 8.79 15.91 3.80
N LEU A 370 8.34 17.04 3.23
CA LEU A 370 9.04 18.32 3.30
C LEU A 370 8.63 19.19 4.51
N GLY A 371 7.79 18.67 5.42
CA GLY A 371 7.31 19.40 6.59
C GLY A 371 6.31 20.52 6.26
N ILE A 372 5.65 20.45 5.10
CA ILE A 372 4.56 21.34 4.70
C ILE A 372 3.25 20.78 5.27
N LYS A 373 2.42 21.63 5.90
CA LYS A 373 1.20 21.21 6.63
C LYS A 373 0.23 20.40 5.73
N ARG A 374 -0.32 19.32 6.31
CA ARG A 374 -1.28 18.37 5.69
C ARG A 374 -2.68 18.94 5.51
N LEU A 375 -3.44 18.30 4.60
CA LEU A 375 -4.90 18.39 4.52
C LEU A 375 -5.63 17.06 4.79
N GLN A 376 -4.98 15.87 4.72
CA GLN A 376 -5.64 14.55 4.89
C GLN A 376 -4.76 13.49 5.59
N ASN A 377 -5.40 12.44 6.15
CA ASN A 377 -4.78 11.32 6.88
C ASN A 377 -4.65 10.04 6.02
N PRO A 378 -3.59 9.22 6.20
CA PRO A 378 -3.43 7.92 5.51
C PRO A 378 -4.49 6.90 5.93
N ILE A 379 -4.80 5.96 5.03
CA ILE A 379 -5.71 4.84 5.31
C ILE A 379 -4.98 3.74 6.12
N ILE A 380 -3.73 3.42 5.76
CA ILE A 380 -2.87 2.41 6.42
C ILE A 380 -1.39 2.86 6.38
N GLU A 381 -0.63 2.60 7.46
CA GLU A 381 0.81 2.84 7.60
C GLU A 381 1.55 1.54 7.99
N VAL A 382 2.64 1.19 7.28
CA VAL A 382 3.43 -0.04 7.51
C VAL A 382 4.94 0.26 7.45
N CYS A 383 5.69 -0.12 8.49
CA CYS A 383 7.16 0.02 8.51
C CYS A 383 7.84 -1.17 7.81
N ASN A 384 8.78 -0.89 6.89
CA ASN A 384 9.44 -1.87 6.04
C ASN A 384 10.90 -2.10 6.51
N ASN A 385 11.16 -3.27 7.11
CA ASN A 385 12.47 -3.92 7.22
C ASN A 385 12.27 -5.40 7.65
N GLY A 386 11.72 -6.19 6.73
CA GLY A 386 11.10 -7.48 7.02
C GLY A 386 11.94 -8.54 7.74
N ASN A 387 11.27 -9.25 8.66
CA ASN A 387 11.14 -10.70 8.66
C ASN A 387 9.81 -11.07 9.34
N LEU A 388 8.86 -11.60 8.55
CA LEU A 388 7.63 -12.21 9.08
C LEU A 388 7.88 -13.71 9.29
N LEU A 389 8.03 -14.10 10.56
CA LEU A 389 7.83 -15.49 10.97
C LEU A 389 6.33 -15.84 10.89
N PRO A 390 5.95 -17.09 10.61
CA PRO A 390 4.54 -17.49 10.55
C PRO A 390 3.89 -17.33 11.93
N PHE A 391 2.70 -16.70 11.94
CA PHE A 391 1.84 -16.49 13.10
C PHE A 391 1.36 -17.79 13.78
N SER A 392 1.63 -18.96 13.20
CA SER A 392 1.21 -20.26 13.74
C SER A 392 1.91 -20.68 15.03
N ASN A 393 2.99 -19.98 15.44
CA ASN A 393 3.74 -20.31 16.67
C ASN A 393 3.52 -19.33 17.83
N LEU A 394 2.79 -18.22 17.65
CA LEU A 394 2.51 -17.31 18.76
C LEU A 394 1.28 -17.74 19.58
N LEU A 395 0.41 -18.56 19.00
CA LEU A 395 -0.89 -18.94 19.58
C LEU A 395 -0.96 -20.39 20.08
N THR A 396 0.05 -21.24 19.83
CA THR A 396 0.07 -22.63 20.33
C THR A 396 0.77 -22.80 21.68
N GLY A 397 1.15 -21.69 22.33
CA GLY A 397 1.56 -21.69 23.73
C GLY A 397 3.02 -22.10 23.92
N LEU A 398 3.81 -21.16 24.46
CA LEU A 398 4.88 -21.42 25.43
C LEU A 398 5.58 -20.14 25.95
N ASN A 399 5.12 -18.92 25.66
CA ASN A 399 5.56 -17.73 26.41
C ASN A 399 4.40 -16.73 26.57
N LYS A 400 3.98 -16.48 27.81
CA LYS A 400 2.85 -15.60 28.17
C LYS A 400 3.31 -14.14 28.20
N ASN A 401 2.88 -13.33 27.24
CA ASN A 401 2.83 -11.88 27.40
C ASN A 401 1.38 -11.49 27.68
N ILE A 402 1.13 -10.76 28.77
CA ILE A 402 -0.21 -10.40 29.25
C ILE A 402 -0.30 -8.87 29.32
N LEU A 403 -1.35 -8.30 28.75
CA LEU A 403 -1.74 -6.90 28.99
C LEU A 403 -2.65 -6.89 30.22
N ILE A 404 -2.23 -6.20 31.28
CA ILE A 404 -2.94 -6.14 32.55
C ILE A 404 -3.53 -4.74 32.71
N PRO A 405 -4.87 -4.56 32.75
CA PRO A 405 -5.47 -3.29 33.12
C PRO A 405 -4.98 -2.89 34.52
N ILE A 406 -4.59 -1.62 34.74
CA ILE A 406 -4.06 -1.20 36.04
C ILE A 406 -5.08 -1.38 37.18
N SER A 407 -6.38 -1.39 36.87
CA SER A 407 -7.46 -1.70 37.80
C SER A 407 -7.43 -3.12 38.34
N ASP A 408 -6.82 -4.04 37.57
CA ASP A 408 -6.81 -5.48 37.82
C ASP A 408 -5.41 -5.97 38.24
N ALA A 409 -4.45 -5.04 38.40
CA ALA A 409 -3.07 -5.31 38.79
C ALA A 409 -2.92 -5.39 40.32
N THR A 410 -1.96 -6.18 40.78
CA THR A 410 -1.65 -6.32 42.21
C THR A 410 -0.94 -5.07 42.77
N GLN A 411 -0.93 -4.90 44.09
CA GLN A 411 -0.34 -3.72 44.75
C GLN A 411 1.16 -3.57 44.45
N ASP A 412 1.92 -4.66 44.39
CA ASP A 412 3.35 -4.65 44.08
C ASP A 412 3.63 -4.24 42.63
N GLU A 413 2.79 -4.71 41.69
CA GLU A 413 2.83 -4.35 40.27
C GLU A 413 2.55 -2.86 40.05
N ILE A 414 1.59 -2.31 40.79
CA ILE A 414 1.26 -0.88 40.79
C ILE A 414 2.42 -0.05 41.36
N MET A 415 3.08 -0.52 42.43
CA MET A 415 4.23 0.18 43.03
C MET A 415 5.45 0.22 42.11
N ILE A 416 5.72 -0.88 41.38
CA ILE A 416 6.76 -0.93 40.36
C ILE A 416 6.45 0.08 39.25
N ALA A 417 5.20 0.14 38.78
CA ALA A 417 4.76 1.12 37.79
C ALA A 417 4.94 2.58 38.27
N TYR A 418 4.60 2.89 39.53
CA TYR A 418 4.79 4.22 40.10
C TYR A 418 6.25 4.63 40.29
N SER A 419 7.18 3.68 40.47
CA SER A 419 8.62 3.99 40.52
C SER A 419 9.15 4.59 39.20
N PHE A 420 8.51 4.29 38.07
CA PHE A 420 8.83 4.89 36.77
C PHE A 420 8.23 6.29 36.61
N ARG A 421 7.12 6.61 37.29
CA ARG A 421 6.44 7.92 37.27
C ARG A 421 7.33 9.05 37.75
N HIS A 422 8.14 8.82 38.79
CA HIS A 422 9.06 9.83 39.33
C HIS A 422 10.21 10.19 38.37
N LYS A 423 10.57 9.30 37.42
CA LYS A 423 11.63 9.56 36.42
C LYS A 423 11.15 10.33 35.19
N LEU A 424 9.84 10.44 34.96
CA LEU A 424 9.26 10.95 33.71
C LEU A 424 8.51 12.30 33.85
N GLN A 425 8.40 12.87 35.06
CA GLN A 425 7.70 14.14 35.33
C GLN A 425 6.32 14.27 34.64
N LEU A 426 5.50 13.21 34.66
CA LEU A 426 4.14 13.24 34.10
C LEU A 426 3.12 13.60 35.19
N ASP A 427 2.39 14.71 34.98
CA ASP A 427 1.29 15.11 35.84
C ASP A 427 -0.04 14.55 35.29
N ILE A 428 -0.52 13.48 35.93
CA ILE A 428 -1.70 12.72 35.52
C ILE A 428 -2.81 12.96 36.54
N THR A 429 -3.45 14.13 36.47
CA THR A 429 -4.59 14.51 37.33
C THR A 429 -5.94 14.38 36.62
N ASN A 430 -5.98 13.88 35.38
CA ASN A 430 -7.20 13.79 34.58
C ASN A 430 -7.88 12.41 34.69
N LYS A 431 -9.16 12.40 35.06
CA LYS A 431 -9.95 11.20 35.41
C LYS A 431 -10.36 10.27 34.24
N ASN A 432 -9.96 10.57 33.00
CA ASN A 432 -10.38 9.79 31.81
C ASN A 432 -9.20 9.09 31.09
N ILE A 433 -8.27 8.53 31.86
CA ILE A 433 -7.08 7.86 31.33
C ILE A 433 -7.06 6.40 31.78
N ASN A 434 -7.06 5.47 30.84
CA ASN A 434 -6.88 4.03 31.08
C ASN A 434 -5.40 3.66 30.89
N ILE A 435 -4.81 2.99 31.88
CA ILE A 435 -3.40 2.59 31.86
C ILE A 435 -3.33 1.06 31.88
N TYR A 436 -2.49 0.49 31.02
CA TYR A 436 -2.24 -0.96 30.95
C TYR A 436 -0.77 -1.25 31.18
N LEU A 437 -0.49 -2.28 31.96
CA LEU A 437 0.86 -2.78 32.21
C LEU A 437 1.18 -3.88 31.20
N ILE A 438 2.39 -3.83 30.65
CA ILE A 438 2.90 -4.85 29.75
C ILE A 438 3.76 -5.78 30.61
N SER A 439 3.35 -7.04 30.73
CA SER A 439 4.06 -8.05 31.52
C SER A 439 4.53 -9.22 30.65
N GLN A 440 5.78 -9.65 30.87
CA GLN A 440 6.35 -10.86 30.30
C GLN A 440 6.93 -11.71 31.42
N ASN A 441 6.48 -12.97 31.54
CA ASN A 441 6.92 -13.90 32.59
C ASN A 441 6.85 -13.29 34.00
N THR A 442 5.76 -12.61 34.35
CA THR A 442 5.51 -11.94 35.64
C THR A 442 6.38 -10.70 35.92
N ILE A 443 7.13 -10.23 34.93
CA ILE A 443 7.94 -9.01 35.02
C ILE A 443 7.27 -7.90 34.21
N ILE A 444 7.03 -6.75 34.84
CA ILE A 444 6.51 -5.56 34.16
C ILE A 444 7.64 -4.88 33.39
N ILE A 445 7.42 -4.73 32.09
CA ILE A 445 8.42 -4.32 31.09
C ILE A 445 8.03 -3.01 30.38
N GLY A 446 6.84 -2.49 30.65
CA GLY A 446 6.37 -1.22 30.11
C GLY A 446 4.93 -0.91 30.52
N PHE A 447 4.44 0.24 30.07
CA PHE A 447 3.05 0.62 30.25
C PHE A 447 2.52 1.37 29.02
N LEU A 448 1.22 1.22 28.80
CA LEU A 448 0.43 1.85 27.75
C LEU A 448 -0.53 2.82 28.41
N ILE A 449 -0.58 4.07 27.93
CA ILE A 449 -1.53 5.08 28.39
C ILE A 449 -2.51 5.38 27.26
N LEU A 450 -3.80 5.19 27.53
CA LEU A 450 -4.91 5.56 26.66
C LEU A 450 -5.71 6.70 27.32
N ALA A 451 -5.63 7.90 26.76
CA ALA A 451 -6.44 9.04 27.22
C ALA A 451 -7.68 9.20 26.32
N SER A 452 -8.84 9.52 26.90
CA SER A 452 -10.07 9.76 26.14
C SER A 452 -9.91 11.01 25.25
N GLY A 453 -9.52 10.80 24.00
CA GLY A 453 -9.21 11.84 23.04
C GLY A 453 -7.92 11.54 22.29
N ASN A 454 -7.96 10.53 21.42
CA ASN A 454 -7.07 10.35 20.26
C ASN A 454 -5.54 10.26 20.46
N TYR A 455 -5.02 10.10 21.68
CA TYR A 455 -3.59 9.90 21.91
C TYR A 455 -3.29 8.54 22.51
N ILE A 456 -2.49 7.74 21.76
CA ILE A 456 -1.82 6.55 22.24
C ILE A 456 -0.38 6.95 22.57
N ASN A 457 -0.01 6.87 23.85
CA ASN A 457 1.39 7.01 24.26
C ASN A 457 1.91 5.65 24.73
N ILE A 458 2.88 5.12 23.99
CA ILE A 458 3.57 3.85 24.27
C ILE A 458 4.95 4.18 24.82
N PHE A 459 5.20 3.81 26.09
CA PHE A 459 6.51 3.95 26.71
C PHE A 459 7.11 2.56 26.95
N ILE A 460 8.08 2.18 26.12
CA ILE A 460 8.78 0.89 26.19
C ILE A 460 10.12 1.10 26.88
N VAL A 461 10.39 0.35 27.96
CA VAL A 461 11.67 0.43 28.67
C VAL A 461 12.73 -0.40 27.94
N LYS A 462 13.95 0.14 27.97
CA LYS A 462 15.18 -0.11 27.20
C LYS A 462 15.61 -1.56 26.92
N GLU A 463 15.00 -2.59 27.50
CA GLU A 463 15.44 -3.98 27.35
C GLU A 463 14.93 -4.69 26.08
N PHE A 464 13.94 -4.13 25.37
CA PHE A 464 13.50 -4.67 24.08
C PHE A 464 14.49 -4.46 22.92
N GLN A 465 15.42 -3.51 23.07
CA GLN A 465 16.53 -3.34 22.12
C GLN A 465 17.50 -4.53 22.15
N ASN A 466 17.61 -5.25 23.27
CA ASN A 466 18.46 -6.42 23.38
C ASN A 466 17.90 -7.63 22.60
N TYR A 467 16.59 -7.67 22.37
CA TYR A 467 15.94 -8.73 21.57
C TYR A 467 15.65 -8.31 20.11
N LYS A 468 16.10 -7.12 19.69
CA LYS A 468 15.93 -6.57 18.32
C LYS A 468 14.47 -6.57 17.83
N ILE A 469 13.49 -6.44 18.72
CA ILE A 469 12.09 -6.28 18.33
C ILE A 469 11.82 -4.78 18.13
N ASP A 470 11.41 -4.42 16.93
CA ASP A 470 11.15 -3.04 16.52
C ASP A 470 9.92 -2.46 17.25
N ALA A 471 10.06 -1.28 17.84
CA ALA A 471 9.00 -0.58 18.55
C ALA A 471 7.77 -0.28 17.67
N ALA A 472 7.96 -0.12 16.36
CA ALA A 472 6.88 0.06 15.40
C ALA A 472 6.05 -1.21 15.19
N MET A 473 6.66 -2.39 15.34
CA MET A 473 5.96 -3.68 15.23
C MET A 473 5.03 -3.92 16.42
N ILE A 474 5.44 -3.44 17.61
CA ILE A 474 4.63 -3.50 18.83
C ILE A 474 3.46 -2.52 18.76
N ALA A 475 3.68 -1.30 18.25
CA ALA A 475 2.61 -0.32 18.02
C ALA A 475 1.51 -0.87 17.09
N LEU A 476 1.90 -1.52 15.99
CA LEU A 476 0.99 -2.08 15.00
C LEU A 476 0.14 -3.24 15.55
N LEU A 477 0.74 -4.14 16.34
CA LEU A 477 0.04 -5.28 16.95
C LEU A 477 -1.01 -4.83 17.98
N MET A 478 -0.74 -3.75 18.70
CA MET A 478 -1.64 -3.23 19.74
C MET A 478 -2.79 -2.40 19.16
N GLU A 479 -2.56 -1.67 18.06
CA GLU A 479 -3.61 -0.96 17.31
C GLU A 479 -4.69 -1.92 16.79
N MET A 480 -4.26 -3.10 16.30
CA MET A 480 -5.17 -4.14 15.80
C MET A 480 -6.08 -4.71 16.90
N GLN A 481 -5.63 -4.78 18.14
CA GLN A 481 -6.36 -5.45 19.23
C GLN A 481 -7.42 -4.55 19.89
N VAL A 482 -7.21 -3.23 19.87
CA VAL A 482 -8.21 -2.23 20.27
C VAL A 482 -9.37 -2.20 19.26
N TYR A 483 -9.05 -2.29 17.97
CA TYR A 483 -10.03 -2.26 16.88
C TYR A 483 -10.96 -3.49 16.86
N ILE A 484 -10.42 -4.68 17.20
CA ILE A 484 -11.19 -5.93 17.25
C ILE A 484 -12.13 -5.99 18.45
N ASN A 485 -11.72 -5.46 19.60
CA ASN A 485 -12.47 -5.62 20.84
C ASN A 485 -13.42 -4.45 21.16
N TYR A 486 -13.21 -3.25 20.61
CA TYR A 486 -14.00 -2.07 20.97
C TYR A 486 -14.33 -1.16 19.76
N PRO A 487 -15.13 -1.63 18.78
CA PRO A 487 -15.42 -0.90 17.54
C PRO A 487 -16.23 0.40 17.74
N HIS A 488 -16.83 0.62 18.90
CA HIS A 488 -17.69 1.78 19.19
C HIS A 488 -16.93 3.03 19.65
N ILE A 489 -15.64 2.91 19.97
CA ILE A 489 -14.84 3.99 20.59
C ILE A 489 -14.45 5.10 19.60
N LEU A 490 -14.63 4.89 18.28
CA LEU A 490 -14.22 5.84 17.23
C LEU A 490 -15.36 6.64 16.57
N LYS A 491 -16.57 6.66 17.16
CA LYS A 491 -17.71 7.42 16.60
C LYS A 491 -17.87 8.86 17.13
N THR A 492 -16.88 9.39 17.85
CA THR A 492 -16.78 10.80 18.29
C THR A 492 -15.32 11.21 18.27
#